data_AF-H2YR64-F1
#
_entry.id   AF-H2YR64-F1
#
_cell.length_a   1.000
_cell.length_b   1.000
_cell.length_c   1.000
_cell.angle_alpha   90.00
_cell.angle_beta   90.00
_cell.angle_gamma   90.00
#
_symmetry.space_group_name_H-M   'P 1'
#
loop_
_entity.id
_entity.type
_entity.pdbx_description
1 polymer ?
#
loop_
_entity_poly.entity_id
_entity_poly.type
_entity_poly.pdbx_seq_one_letter_code
_entity_poly.pdbx_strand_id
1 'polypeptide(L)'
;MALLTKYKSAFSFARRCRIVNSVRTYLSEEYAAIGKSSTASNIGTDMPSLCLSLDRCHEREFPISSLMIDRLVETIESPDHLHGSKYYLHKFRFSENGYYLRPWTVHTFVEKCLKFDPEVLIDCLKNKKHYGIFPNQLSFNKTLNHFMKKKDLKSSIQVLTEMFLFEMLDNKSCQSLCLKVLSEYWKENLKEGSVIPEFDDVTEWRNVAGVFYCVGKLASLPSIKLIGESLLGLIELKHGIRTVYQEPWVHCHGRLI
;
A
#
# COMPACT_ATOMS: atom_id res chain seq x y z
N MET A 1 27.23 42.35 -35.26
CA MET A 1 27.63 41.71 -33.99
C MET A 1 26.68 42.08 -32.84
N ALA A 2 25.41 41.66 -32.88
CA ALA A 2 24.45 41.96 -31.80
C ALA A 2 23.43 40.83 -31.52
N LEU A 3 23.63 39.63 -32.08
CA LEU A 3 22.74 38.48 -31.89
C LEU A 3 23.34 37.33 -31.07
N LEU A 4 24.63 37.40 -30.72
CA LEU A 4 25.31 36.36 -29.92
C LEU A 4 25.28 36.61 -28.40
N THR A 5 24.81 37.77 -27.94
CA THR A 5 24.73 38.12 -26.51
C THR A 5 23.43 37.66 -25.85
N LYS A 6 22.35 37.37 -26.61
CA LYS A 6 21.08 36.85 -26.05
C LYS A 6 21.10 35.36 -25.71
N TYR A 7 22.08 34.59 -26.20
CA TYR A 7 22.18 33.16 -25.89
C TYR A 7 23.01 32.85 -24.63
N LYS A 8 23.76 33.83 -24.10
CA LYS A 8 24.52 33.64 -22.85
C LYS A 8 23.68 33.81 -21.58
N SER A 9 22.52 34.47 -21.64
CA SER A 9 21.60 34.60 -20.50
C SER A 9 20.63 33.43 -20.34
N ALA A 10 20.49 32.56 -21.35
CA ALA A 10 19.71 31.32 -21.23
C ALA A 10 20.49 30.21 -20.50
N PHE A 11 21.82 30.32 -20.42
CA PHE A 11 22.69 29.32 -19.79
C PHE A 11 22.92 29.54 -18.28
N SER A 12 22.43 30.65 -17.71
CA SER A 12 22.59 30.96 -16.28
C SER A 12 21.43 30.47 -15.40
N PHE A 13 20.34 29.95 -15.99
CA PHE A 13 19.22 29.36 -15.24
C PHE A 13 19.39 27.85 -14.97
N ALA A 14 20.50 27.25 -15.42
CA ALA A 14 20.84 25.83 -15.20
C ALA A 14 21.67 25.59 -13.93
N ARG A 15 21.50 26.40 -12.88
CA ARG A 15 22.19 26.22 -11.59
C ARG A 15 21.19 26.06 -10.44
N ARG A 16 20.70 24.83 -10.28
CA ARG A 16 20.52 24.11 -8.99
C ARG A 16 19.77 22.77 -9.17
N CYS A 17 20.07 22.00 -10.21
CA CYS A 17 19.81 20.57 -10.11
C CYS A 17 20.90 19.98 -9.22
N ARG A 18 20.62 19.80 -7.93
CA ARG A 18 21.37 18.82 -7.14
C ARG A 18 21.27 17.53 -7.91
N ILE A 19 22.39 17.01 -8.40
CA ILE A 19 22.49 15.61 -8.81
C ILE A 19 22.34 14.83 -7.52
N VAL A 20 21.09 14.59 -7.14
CA VAL A 20 20.77 13.52 -6.19
C VAL A 20 21.10 12.27 -6.98
N ASN A 21 22.00 11.44 -6.46
CA ASN A 21 22.18 10.07 -6.92
C ASN A 21 20.89 9.30 -6.63
N SER A 22 19.82 9.61 -7.35
CA SER A 22 18.58 8.87 -7.23
C SER A 22 18.69 7.66 -8.13
N VAL A 23 18.78 6.50 -7.49
CA VAL A 23 18.49 5.23 -8.14
C VAL A 23 17.19 5.41 -8.91
N ARG A 24 17.20 5.15 -10.22
CA ARG A 24 16.06 5.37 -11.11
C ARG A 24 14.88 4.52 -10.63
N THR A 25 14.05 5.11 -9.79
CA THR A 25 12.83 4.48 -9.29
C THR A 25 11.73 4.65 -10.34
N TYR A 26 10.76 3.74 -10.32
CA TYR A 26 9.80 3.68 -11.42
C TYR A 26 8.88 4.91 -11.49
N LEU A 27 8.51 5.42 -10.33
CA LEU A 27 7.75 6.65 -10.22
C LEU A 27 8.71 7.84 -10.07
N SER A 28 8.34 8.99 -10.64
CA SER A 28 9.13 10.21 -10.46
C SER A 28 9.16 10.62 -8.99
N GLU A 29 10.23 11.32 -8.58
CA GLU A 29 10.31 11.90 -7.25
C GLU A 29 9.17 12.89 -6.99
N GLU A 30 8.70 13.57 -8.03
CA GLU A 30 7.53 14.45 -7.99
C GLU A 30 6.26 13.67 -7.61
N TYR A 31 6.04 12.48 -8.17
CA TYR A 31 4.90 11.64 -7.82
C TYR A 31 4.93 11.23 -6.33
N ALA A 32 6.12 10.98 -5.78
CA ALA A 32 6.29 10.75 -4.35
C ALA A 32 6.09 12.03 -3.51
N ALA A 33 6.45 13.19 -4.06
CA ALA A 33 6.39 14.49 -3.39
C ALA A 33 5.02 15.19 -3.42
N ILE A 34 4.05 14.74 -4.25
CA ILE A 34 2.67 15.27 -4.28
C ILE A 34 1.97 15.18 -2.90
N GLY A 35 2.52 14.40 -1.96
CA GLY A 35 2.13 14.36 -0.56
C GLY A 35 2.99 15.20 0.39
N LYS A 36 3.39 16.43 0.04
CA LYS A 36 3.72 17.42 1.11
C LYS A 36 2.42 17.80 1.84
N SER A 37 1.81 16.83 2.51
CA SER A 37 0.67 16.99 3.42
C SER A 37 1.06 17.81 4.67
N SER A 38 2.33 18.19 4.81
CA SER A 38 2.86 18.97 5.93
C SER A 38 2.42 20.45 5.94
N THR A 39 1.53 20.89 5.05
CA THR A 39 0.96 22.25 5.07
C THR A 39 -0.50 22.29 5.52
N ALA A 40 -1.08 21.16 5.95
CA ALA A 40 -2.31 21.22 6.76
C ALA A 40 -1.90 21.77 8.13
N SER A 41 -2.41 22.96 8.47
CA SER A 41 -2.16 23.63 9.74
C SER A 41 -2.47 22.69 10.90
N ASN A 42 -1.44 22.24 11.62
CA ASN A 42 -1.58 21.55 12.89
C ASN A 42 -2.44 22.43 13.81
N ILE A 43 -3.71 22.08 13.97
CA ILE A 43 -4.51 22.58 15.08
C ILE A 43 -3.81 22.01 16.30
N GLY A 44 -3.21 22.86 17.13
CA GLY A 44 -2.33 22.48 18.25
C GLY A 44 -3.07 21.70 19.33
N THR A 45 -3.38 20.43 19.06
CA THR A 45 -3.97 19.48 19.99
C THR A 45 -2.93 18.45 20.40
N ASP A 46 -2.72 18.33 21.71
CA ASP A 46 -1.79 17.35 22.28
C ASP A 46 -2.38 15.93 22.19
N MET A 47 -1.58 14.96 21.74
CA MET A 47 -1.98 13.56 21.58
C MET A 47 -2.63 12.97 22.86
N PRO A 48 -2.08 13.17 24.08
CA PRO A 48 -2.69 12.61 25.29
C PRO A 48 -4.09 13.15 25.56
N SER A 49 -4.33 14.43 25.27
CA SER A 49 -5.64 15.06 25.47
C SER A 49 -6.70 14.47 24.52
N LEU A 50 -6.29 14.13 23.29
CA LEU A 50 -7.14 13.46 22.31
C LEU A 50 -7.48 12.04 22.75
N CYS A 51 -6.49 11.25 23.19
CA CYS A 51 -6.72 9.90 23.74
C CYS A 51 -7.73 9.92 24.88
N LEU A 52 -7.55 10.80 25.87
CA LEU A 52 -8.50 10.96 26.99
C LEU A 52 -9.91 11.38 26.53
N SER A 53 -10.02 12.15 25.45
CA SER A 53 -11.33 12.49 24.88
C SER A 53 -11.99 11.29 24.20
N LEU A 54 -11.23 10.46 23.49
CA LEU A 54 -11.71 9.25 22.84
C LEU A 54 -12.12 8.18 23.85
N ASP A 55 -11.33 8.01 24.91
CA ASP A 55 -11.65 7.07 25.99
C ASP A 55 -12.94 7.47 26.69
N ARG A 56 -13.13 8.77 27.01
CA ARG A 56 -14.39 9.27 27.58
C ARG A 56 -15.60 9.08 26.65
N CYS A 57 -15.41 9.18 25.33
CA CYS A 57 -16.49 8.88 24.38
C CYS A 57 -16.82 7.40 24.41
N HIS A 58 -15.80 6.54 24.45
CA HIS A 58 -15.96 5.10 24.48
C HIS A 58 -16.60 4.60 25.78
N GLU A 59 -16.18 5.10 26.94
CA GLU A 59 -16.75 4.75 28.25
C GLU A 59 -18.22 5.12 28.38
N ARG A 60 -18.64 6.19 27.69
CA ARG A 60 -20.02 6.68 27.69
C ARG A 60 -20.84 6.16 26.52
N GLU A 61 -20.27 5.29 25.69
CA GLU A 61 -20.87 4.77 24.46
C GLU A 61 -21.34 5.88 23.50
N PHE A 62 -20.68 7.05 23.54
CA PHE A 62 -20.99 8.13 22.62
C PHE A 62 -20.35 7.89 21.25
N PRO A 63 -21.04 8.26 20.16
CA PRO A 63 -20.51 8.12 18.82
C PRO A 63 -19.25 8.95 18.65
N ILE A 64 -18.15 8.29 18.29
CA ILE A 64 -16.87 8.95 18.05
C ILE A 64 -16.98 9.77 16.76
N SER A 65 -16.56 11.03 16.79
CA SER A 65 -16.53 11.86 15.58
C SER A 65 -15.36 11.45 14.68
N SER A 66 -15.61 11.34 13.37
CA SER A 66 -14.55 11.08 12.38
C SER A 66 -13.41 12.11 12.46
N LEU A 67 -13.71 13.35 12.87
CA LEU A 67 -12.74 14.43 13.02
C LEU A 67 -11.74 14.16 14.15
N MET A 68 -12.16 13.49 15.22
CA MET A 68 -11.25 13.16 16.33
C MET A 68 -10.18 12.15 15.88
N ILE A 69 -10.56 11.17 15.06
CA ILE A 69 -9.65 10.20 14.47
C ILE A 69 -8.72 10.87 13.46
N ASP A 70 -9.26 11.79 12.64
CA ASP A 70 -8.47 12.58 11.69
C ASP A 70 -7.33 13.32 12.39
N ARG A 71 -7.65 14.06 13.44
CA ARG A 71 -6.67 14.78 14.28
C ARG A 71 -5.69 13.82 14.93
N LEU A 72 -6.16 12.69 15.46
CA LEU A 72 -5.31 11.70 16.10
C LEU A 72 -4.24 11.19 15.10
N VAL A 73 -4.62 10.87 13.87
CA VAL A 73 -3.69 10.42 12.83
C VAL A 73 -2.69 11.53 12.44
N GLU A 74 -3.14 12.78 12.35
CA GLU A 74 -2.27 13.92 12.05
C GLU A 74 -1.19 14.12 13.13
N THR A 75 -1.56 13.96 14.40
CA THR A 75 -0.66 14.13 15.57
C THR A 75 0.37 13.01 15.77
N ILE A 76 0.38 11.97 14.93
CA ILE A 76 1.35 10.87 15.06
C ILE A 76 2.78 11.37 14.73
N GLU A 77 3.66 11.30 15.73
CA GLU A 77 5.08 11.70 15.65
C GLU A 77 6.06 10.60 16.04
N SER A 78 5.61 9.59 16.80
CA SER A 78 6.43 8.48 17.28
C SER A 78 5.86 7.12 16.83
N PRO A 79 6.68 6.06 16.79
CA PRO A 79 6.18 4.70 16.51
C PRO A 79 5.19 4.24 17.58
N ASP A 80 5.38 4.60 18.84
CA ASP A 80 4.45 4.25 19.93
C ASP A 80 3.07 4.90 19.71
N HIS A 81 3.05 6.16 19.25
CA HIS A 81 1.79 6.83 18.88
C HIS A 81 1.10 6.12 17.71
N LEU A 82 1.86 5.57 16.77
CA LEU A 82 1.30 4.80 15.65
C LEU A 82 0.62 3.51 16.14
N HIS A 83 1.27 2.76 17.03
CA HIS A 83 0.68 1.55 17.63
C HIS A 83 -0.56 1.88 18.48
N GLY A 84 -0.52 2.95 19.27
CA GLY A 84 -1.70 3.44 20.00
C GLY A 84 -2.84 3.85 19.05
N SER A 85 -2.51 4.48 17.92
CA SER A 85 -3.49 4.88 16.91
C SER A 85 -4.18 3.69 16.23
N LYS A 86 -3.44 2.59 16.00
CA LYS A 86 -4.00 1.33 15.49
C LYS A 86 -5.15 0.82 16.36
N TYR A 87 -5.03 0.93 17.68
CA TYR A 87 -6.08 0.55 18.62
C TYR A 87 -7.33 1.45 18.51
N TYR A 88 -7.16 2.77 18.40
CA TYR A 88 -8.30 3.68 18.23
C TYR A 88 -9.00 3.51 16.89
N LEU A 89 -8.27 3.22 15.80
CA LEU A 89 -8.86 2.91 14.50
C LEU A 89 -9.71 1.63 14.54
N HIS A 90 -9.22 0.59 15.22
CA HIS A 90 -10.00 -0.62 15.45
C HIS A 90 -11.29 -0.30 16.20
N LYS A 91 -11.21 0.42 17.33
CA LYS A 91 -12.39 0.82 18.11
C LYS A 91 -13.36 1.68 17.31
N PHE A 92 -12.85 2.63 16.53
CA PHE A 92 -13.66 3.48 15.67
C PHE A 92 -14.44 2.66 14.64
N ARG A 93 -13.83 1.62 14.06
CA ARG A 93 -14.49 0.77 13.06
C ARG A 93 -15.74 0.07 13.62
N PHE A 94 -15.72 -0.31 14.90
CA PHE A 94 -16.86 -0.92 15.59
C PHE A 94 -17.81 0.09 16.25
N SER A 95 -17.56 1.39 16.10
CA SER A 95 -18.49 2.44 16.55
C SER A 95 -19.59 2.71 15.53
N GLU A 96 -20.67 3.39 15.96
CA GLU A 96 -21.78 3.79 15.08
C GLU A 96 -21.31 4.58 13.85
N ASN A 97 -20.27 5.39 14.01
CA ASN A 97 -19.69 6.22 12.95
C ASN A 97 -18.58 5.53 12.16
N GLY A 98 -18.37 4.22 12.32
CA GLY A 98 -17.27 3.47 11.69
C GLY A 98 -17.30 3.45 10.15
N TYR A 99 -18.41 3.84 9.53
CA TYR A 99 -18.52 4.05 8.08
C TYR A 99 -17.91 5.38 7.62
N TYR A 100 -17.94 6.41 8.47
CA TYR A 100 -17.54 7.79 8.11
C TYR A 100 -16.04 8.04 8.23
N LEU A 101 -15.20 7.00 8.08
CA LEU A 101 -13.75 7.19 8.01
C LEU A 101 -13.40 7.90 6.72
N ARG A 102 -12.64 8.99 6.83
CA ARG A 102 -12.41 9.88 5.70
C ARG A 102 -11.24 9.38 4.84
N PRO A 103 -11.30 9.53 3.49
CA PRO A 103 -10.23 9.04 2.61
C PRO A 103 -8.87 9.70 2.87
N TRP A 104 -8.86 10.98 3.26
CA TRP A 104 -7.60 11.67 3.58
C TRP A 104 -6.99 11.19 4.90
N THR A 105 -7.81 10.84 5.90
CA THR A 105 -7.33 10.21 7.15
C THR A 105 -6.64 8.88 6.85
N VAL A 106 -7.18 8.10 5.91
CA VAL A 106 -6.52 6.87 5.43
C VAL A 106 -5.21 7.19 4.72
N HIS A 107 -5.20 8.23 3.87
CA HIS A 107 -3.99 8.65 3.17
C HIS A 107 -2.88 9.08 4.14
N THR A 108 -3.20 9.95 5.11
CA THR A 108 -2.25 10.42 6.12
C THR A 108 -1.77 9.27 7.00
N PHE A 109 -2.66 8.35 7.39
CA PHE A 109 -2.28 7.17 8.16
C PHE A 109 -1.26 6.31 7.40
N VAL A 110 -1.50 6.02 6.12
CA VAL A 110 -0.56 5.27 5.27
C VAL A 110 0.80 5.99 5.18
N GLU A 111 0.80 7.31 5.03
CA GLU A 111 2.06 8.08 5.01
C GLU A 111 2.81 8.02 6.35
N LYS A 112 2.10 8.09 7.48
CA LYS A 112 2.69 7.95 8.82
C LYS A 112 3.25 6.53 9.02
N CYS A 113 2.55 5.49 8.57
CA CYS A 113 3.09 4.12 8.60
C CYS A 113 4.36 4.01 7.76
N LEU A 114 4.38 4.51 6.53
CA LEU A 114 5.57 4.44 5.68
C LEU A 114 6.78 5.17 6.29
N LYS A 115 6.53 6.24 7.07
CA LYS A 115 7.57 7.01 7.77
C LYS A 115 8.12 6.30 9.00
N PHE A 116 7.27 5.73 9.85
CA PHE A 116 7.68 5.14 11.13
C PHE A 116 7.86 3.63 11.05
N ASP A 117 6.76 2.91 10.76
CA ASP A 117 6.76 1.45 10.70
C ASP A 117 5.85 0.94 9.56
N PRO A 118 6.45 0.41 8.48
CA PRO A 118 5.70 -0.15 7.35
C PRO A 118 5.07 -1.51 7.64
N GLU A 119 5.48 -2.24 8.68
CA GLU A 119 4.91 -3.55 9.03
C GLU A 119 3.49 -3.40 9.57
N VAL A 120 3.25 -2.36 10.39
CA VAL A 120 1.91 -1.98 10.87
C VAL A 120 0.93 -1.78 9.72
N LEU A 121 1.39 -1.24 8.58
CA LEU A 121 0.53 -1.06 7.42
C LEU A 121 0.12 -2.40 6.81
N ILE A 122 1.07 -3.34 6.67
CA ILE A 122 0.79 -4.67 6.10
C ILE A 122 -0.24 -5.40 6.96
N ASP A 123 -0.08 -5.36 8.29
CA ASP A 123 -1.06 -5.92 9.23
C ASP A 123 -2.45 -5.32 9.06
N CYS A 124 -2.52 -3.99 8.94
CA CYS A 124 -3.77 -3.27 8.76
C CYS A 124 -4.46 -3.61 7.44
N LEU A 125 -3.69 -3.85 6.37
CA LEU A 125 -4.23 -4.25 5.06
C LEU A 125 -4.77 -5.68 5.08
N LYS A 126 -4.02 -6.63 5.67
CA LYS A 126 -4.49 -8.01 5.87
C LYS A 126 -5.79 -8.02 6.67
N ASN A 127 -5.85 -7.23 7.75
CA ASN A 127 -7.02 -7.11 8.64
C ASN A 127 -7.94 -5.93 8.31
N LYS A 128 -8.13 -5.62 7.02
CA LYS A 128 -8.95 -4.49 6.53
C LYS A 128 -10.35 -4.37 7.15
N LYS A 129 -11.00 -5.50 7.47
CA LYS A 129 -12.35 -5.52 8.08
C LYS A 129 -12.37 -4.89 9.48
N HIS A 130 -11.29 -5.09 10.24
CA HIS A 130 -11.17 -4.64 11.63
C HIS A 130 -10.76 -3.18 11.75
N TYR A 131 -9.95 -2.67 10.82
CA TYR A 131 -9.45 -1.28 10.89
C TYR A 131 -10.19 -0.32 9.97
N GLY A 132 -10.90 -0.81 8.95
CA GLY A 132 -11.59 0.03 7.97
C GLY A 132 -10.64 0.83 7.07
N ILE A 133 -9.38 0.41 6.96
CA ILE A 133 -8.36 1.10 6.14
C ILE A 133 -8.48 0.61 4.70
N PHE A 134 -8.96 1.49 3.84
CA PHE A 134 -9.14 1.25 2.40
C PHE A 134 -8.32 2.27 1.61
N PRO A 135 -7.05 1.98 1.27
CA PRO A 135 -6.20 2.94 0.59
C PRO A 135 -6.63 3.17 -0.86
N ASN A 136 -6.43 4.41 -1.32
CA ASN A 136 -6.60 4.75 -2.73
C ASN A 136 -5.43 4.19 -3.57
N GLN A 137 -5.63 4.12 -4.90
CA GLN A 137 -4.62 3.71 -5.88
C GLN A 137 -3.30 4.48 -5.73
N LEU A 138 -3.36 5.78 -5.43
CA LEU A 138 -2.17 6.61 -5.22
C LEU A 138 -1.38 6.19 -3.97
N SER A 139 -2.08 5.87 -2.88
CA SER A 139 -1.46 5.36 -1.64
C SER A 139 -0.76 4.03 -1.90
N PHE A 140 -1.41 3.12 -2.62
CA PHE A 140 -0.82 1.83 -3.01
C PHE A 140 0.42 1.99 -3.90
N ASN A 141 0.39 2.91 -4.87
CA ASN A 141 1.56 3.19 -5.70
C ASN A 141 2.73 3.74 -4.86
N LYS A 142 2.44 4.59 -3.87
CA LYS A 142 3.45 5.09 -2.93
C LYS A 142 4.04 3.96 -2.07
N THR A 143 3.20 3.07 -1.52
CA THR A 143 3.65 1.97 -0.67
C THR A 143 4.51 0.97 -1.43
N LEU A 144 4.07 0.55 -2.62
CA LEU A 144 4.87 -0.33 -3.49
C LEU A 144 6.21 0.31 -3.85
N ASN A 145 6.23 1.58 -4.25
CA ASN A 145 7.48 2.26 -4.58
C ASN A 145 8.43 2.37 -3.37
N HIS A 146 7.90 2.48 -2.15
CA HIS A 146 8.71 2.48 -0.93
C HIS A 146 9.39 1.13 -0.68
N PHE A 147 8.64 0.03 -0.75
CA PHE A 147 9.21 -1.31 -0.57
C PHE A 147 10.20 -1.68 -1.67
N MET A 148 9.91 -1.29 -2.92
CA MET A 148 10.84 -1.46 -4.04
C MET A 148 12.14 -0.69 -3.85
N LYS A 149 12.09 0.52 -3.29
CA LYS A 149 13.30 1.29 -2.93
C LYS A 149 14.13 0.60 -1.85
N LYS A 150 13.47 -0.03 -0.88
CA LYS A 150 14.12 -0.81 0.19
C LYS A 150 14.59 -2.20 -0.27
N LYS A 151 14.17 -2.66 -1.46
CA LYS A 151 14.37 -4.01 -1.99
C LYS A 151 13.69 -5.10 -1.17
N ASP A 152 12.62 -4.75 -0.46
CA ASP A 152 11.81 -5.71 0.30
C ASP A 152 10.76 -6.34 -0.63
N LEU A 153 11.17 -7.34 -1.42
CA LEU A 153 10.28 -7.96 -2.41
C LEU A 153 9.12 -8.74 -1.77
N LYS A 154 9.36 -9.43 -0.65
CA LYS A 154 8.33 -10.19 0.08
C LYS A 154 7.15 -9.29 0.46
N SER A 155 7.45 -8.17 1.12
CA SER A 155 6.45 -7.16 1.52
C SER A 155 5.79 -6.49 0.30
N SER A 156 6.56 -6.26 -0.77
CA SER A 156 6.02 -5.70 -2.02
C SER A 156 4.95 -6.61 -2.63
N ILE A 157 5.17 -7.93 -2.62
CA ILE A 157 4.22 -8.92 -3.14
C ILE A 157 2.99 -9.00 -2.25
N GLN A 158 3.14 -8.98 -0.93
CA GLN A 158 2.00 -8.94 -0.01
C GLN A 158 1.10 -7.73 -0.25
N VAL A 159 1.69 -6.54 -0.44
CA VAL A 159 0.92 -5.34 -0.80
C VAL A 159 0.24 -5.49 -2.16
N LEU A 160 0.93 -6.08 -3.14
CA LEU A 160 0.42 -6.31 -4.48
C LEU A 160 -0.71 -7.36 -4.51
N THR A 161 -0.66 -8.39 -3.65
CA THR A 161 -1.77 -9.32 -3.45
C THR A 161 -2.96 -8.61 -2.82
N GLU A 162 -2.75 -7.71 -1.85
CA GLU A 162 -3.86 -6.91 -1.29
C GLU A 162 -4.45 -5.96 -2.33
N MET A 163 -3.63 -5.31 -3.16
CA MET A 163 -4.13 -4.47 -4.26
C MET A 163 -4.99 -5.25 -5.24
N PHE A 164 -4.60 -6.49 -5.56
CA PHE A 164 -5.38 -7.39 -6.39
C PHE A 164 -6.71 -7.77 -5.73
N LEU A 165 -6.71 -8.08 -4.43
CA LEU A 165 -7.93 -8.39 -3.68
C LEU A 165 -8.86 -7.18 -3.52
N PHE A 166 -8.34 -5.97 -3.56
CA PHE A 166 -9.12 -4.74 -3.63
C PHE A 166 -9.59 -4.39 -5.05
N GLU A 167 -9.19 -5.16 -6.07
CA GLU A 167 -9.48 -4.90 -7.48
C GLU A 167 -8.97 -3.51 -7.97
N MET A 168 -7.93 -2.97 -7.34
CA MET A 168 -7.45 -1.59 -7.58
C MET A 168 -6.49 -1.43 -8.77
N LEU A 169 -6.51 -2.38 -9.71
CA LEU A 169 -5.54 -2.49 -10.80
C LEU A 169 -5.96 -1.78 -12.10
N ASP A 170 -6.99 -0.95 -12.08
CA ASP A 170 -7.54 -0.31 -13.29
C ASP A 170 -6.57 0.70 -13.94
N ASN A 171 -5.79 1.41 -13.12
CA ASN A 171 -4.89 2.44 -13.62
C ASN A 171 -3.67 1.84 -14.33
N LYS A 172 -3.36 2.36 -15.51
CA LYS A 172 -2.14 2.00 -16.27
C LYS A 172 -0.86 2.17 -15.45
N SER A 173 -0.77 3.22 -14.62
CA SER A 173 0.37 3.45 -13.74
C SER A 173 0.52 2.39 -12.65
N CYS A 174 -0.60 1.91 -12.10
CA CYS A 174 -0.61 0.81 -11.14
C CYS A 174 -0.19 -0.49 -11.81
N GLN A 175 -0.77 -0.82 -12.96
CA GLN A 175 -0.43 -2.02 -13.75
C GLN A 175 1.06 -2.07 -14.07
N SER A 176 1.60 -0.94 -14.51
CA SER A 176 2.97 -0.86 -14.95
C SER A 176 3.97 -0.92 -13.78
N LEU A 177 3.58 -0.43 -12.60
CA LEU A 177 4.33 -0.62 -11.35
C LEU A 177 4.27 -2.08 -10.90
N CYS A 178 3.09 -2.70 -10.92
CA CYS A 178 2.90 -4.11 -10.58
C CYS A 178 3.74 -5.02 -11.48
N LEU A 179 3.76 -4.77 -12.78
CA LEU A 179 4.61 -5.49 -13.74
C LEU A 179 6.09 -5.43 -13.35
N LYS A 180 6.56 -4.29 -12.86
CA LYS A 180 7.94 -4.17 -12.39
C LYS A 180 8.20 -5.02 -11.16
N VAL A 181 7.35 -4.93 -10.14
CA VAL A 181 7.47 -5.75 -8.93
C VAL A 181 7.50 -7.23 -9.29
N LEU A 182 6.56 -7.69 -10.12
CA LEU A 182 6.49 -9.08 -10.60
C LEU A 182 7.76 -9.49 -11.36
N SER A 183 8.30 -8.61 -12.22
CA SER A 183 9.52 -8.90 -12.97
C SER A 183 10.76 -9.00 -12.08
N GLU A 184 10.84 -8.20 -11.03
CA GLU A 184 11.95 -8.26 -10.07
C GLU A 184 11.83 -9.50 -9.19
N TYR A 185 10.61 -9.82 -8.74
CA TYR A 185 10.35 -11.05 -8.01
C TYR A 185 10.72 -12.30 -8.81
N TRP A 186 10.31 -12.37 -10.08
CA TRP A 186 10.63 -13.50 -10.94
C TRP A 186 12.14 -13.65 -11.18
N LYS A 187 12.86 -12.53 -11.31
CA LYS A 187 14.33 -12.53 -11.44
C LYS A 187 15.03 -13.04 -10.18
N GLU A 188 14.49 -12.81 -9.00
CA GLU A 188 15.07 -13.32 -7.75
C GLU A 188 14.85 -14.83 -7.62
N ASN A 189 13.62 -15.32 -7.84
CA ASN A 189 13.34 -16.76 -7.80
C ASN A 189 14.16 -17.54 -8.84
N LEU A 190 14.37 -16.98 -10.05
CA LEU A 190 15.23 -17.59 -11.07
C LEU A 190 16.68 -17.79 -10.61
N LYS A 191 17.21 -16.91 -9.75
CA LYS A 191 18.60 -17.03 -9.22
C LYS A 191 18.72 -18.14 -8.19
N GLU A 192 17.64 -18.41 -7.46
CA GLU A 192 17.58 -19.49 -6.47
C GLU A 192 17.44 -20.87 -7.13
N GLY A 193 17.34 -20.94 -8.46
CA GLY A 193 17.31 -22.18 -9.24
C GLY A 193 15.97 -22.90 -9.22
N SER A 194 15.01 -22.42 -8.41
CA SER A 194 13.63 -22.87 -8.42
C SER A 194 12.85 -22.10 -9.50
N VAL A 195 12.34 -22.83 -10.50
CA VAL A 195 11.44 -22.29 -11.54
C VAL A 195 10.09 -21.89 -10.92
N ILE A 196 9.80 -22.37 -9.71
CA ILE A 196 8.51 -22.23 -9.06
C ILE A 196 8.75 -21.74 -7.61
N PRO A 197 8.18 -20.59 -7.20
CA PRO A 197 8.31 -20.14 -5.83
C PRO A 197 7.57 -21.09 -4.89
N GLU A 198 8.27 -21.77 -3.99
CA GLU A 198 7.66 -22.57 -2.94
C GLU A 198 7.20 -21.67 -1.79
N PHE A 199 5.91 -21.34 -1.74
CA PHE A 199 5.26 -20.88 -0.52
C PHE A 199 4.64 -22.05 0.26
N ASP A 200 4.66 -21.92 1.59
CA ASP A 200 4.12 -22.91 2.53
C ASP A 200 2.59 -22.99 2.48
N ASP A 201 1.93 -21.85 2.18
CA ASP A 201 0.48 -21.73 2.15
C ASP A 201 -0.11 -21.74 0.73
N VAL A 202 -1.08 -22.64 0.50
CA VAL A 202 -1.79 -22.80 -0.78
C VAL A 202 -2.53 -21.52 -1.19
N THR A 203 -3.05 -20.78 -0.20
CA THR A 203 -3.81 -19.53 -0.43
C THR A 203 -2.91 -18.39 -0.92
N GLU A 204 -1.69 -18.27 -0.39
CA GLU A 204 -0.73 -17.27 -0.83
C GLU A 204 -0.25 -17.55 -2.26
N TRP A 205 0.07 -18.81 -2.58
CA TRP A 205 0.38 -19.24 -3.96
C TRP A 205 -0.72 -18.85 -4.93
N ARG A 206 -1.96 -19.18 -4.57
CA ARG A 206 -3.14 -18.89 -5.39
C ARG A 206 -3.26 -17.38 -5.62
N ASN A 207 -3.10 -16.59 -4.56
CA ASN A 207 -3.15 -15.12 -4.65
C ASN A 207 -2.08 -14.56 -5.59
N VAL A 208 -0.84 -15.03 -5.49
CA VAL A 208 0.26 -14.60 -6.37
C VAL A 208 0.00 -14.98 -7.83
N ALA A 209 -0.44 -16.22 -8.10
CA ALA A 209 -0.82 -16.66 -9.44
C ALA A 209 -1.98 -15.81 -10.01
N GLY A 210 -2.99 -15.51 -9.18
CA GLY A 210 -4.08 -14.61 -9.52
C GLY A 210 -3.62 -13.20 -9.89
N VAL A 211 -2.60 -12.68 -9.21
CA VAL A 211 -2.05 -11.37 -9.58
C VAL A 211 -1.36 -11.40 -10.94
N PHE A 212 -0.54 -12.42 -11.22
CA PHE A 212 0.07 -12.58 -12.55
C PHE A 212 -0.99 -12.63 -13.66
N TYR A 213 -2.05 -13.41 -13.44
CA TYR A 213 -3.17 -13.50 -14.37
C TYR A 213 -3.84 -12.15 -14.59
N CYS A 214 -4.24 -11.45 -13.50
CA CYS A 214 -4.98 -10.20 -13.60
C CYS A 214 -4.16 -9.06 -14.17
N VAL A 215 -2.90 -8.91 -13.75
CA VAL A 215 -2.01 -7.90 -14.31
C VAL A 215 -1.75 -8.18 -15.80
N GLY A 216 -1.54 -9.45 -16.17
CA GLY A 216 -1.38 -9.85 -17.58
C GLY A 216 -2.62 -9.56 -18.43
N LYS A 217 -3.82 -9.84 -17.90
CA LYS A 217 -5.10 -9.57 -18.57
C LYS A 217 -5.35 -8.08 -18.74
N LEU A 218 -5.17 -7.29 -17.68
CA LEU A 218 -5.43 -5.84 -17.68
C LEU A 218 -4.41 -5.08 -18.54
N ALA A 219 -3.13 -5.48 -18.49
CA ALA A 219 -2.07 -4.88 -19.32
C ALA A 219 -2.06 -5.41 -20.77
N SER A 220 -2.95 -6.34 -21.14
CA SER A 220 -2.99 -7.00 -22.46
C SER A 220 -1.67 -7.70 -22.86
N LEU A 221 -0.98 -8.29 -21.88
CA LEU A 221 0.27 -9.02 -22.09
C LEU A 221 0.03 -10.54 -21.98
N PRO A 222 -0.07 -11.26 -23.12
CA PRO A 222 -0.47 -12.67 -23.11
C PRO A 222 0.55 -13.58 -22.41
N SER A 223 1.84 -13.27 -22.49
CA SER A 223 2.90 -14.08 -21.86
C SER A 223 2.75 -14.14 -20.34
N ILE A 224 2.41 -13.01 -19.72
CA ILE A 224 2.26 -12.90 -18.26
C ILE A 224 0.96 -13.57 -17.82
N LYS A 225 -0.11 -13.42 -18.60
CA LYS A 225 -1.36 -14.15 -18.39
C LYS A 225 -1.13 -15.67 -18.38
N LEU A 226 -0.37 -16.17 -19.35
CA LEU A 226 -0.05 -17.60 -19.47
C LEU A 226 0.79 -18.11 -18.29
N ILE A 227 1.70 -17.28 -17.75
CA ILE A 227 2.42 -17.60 -16.50
C ILE A 227 1.44 -17.72 -15.32
N GLY A 228 0.46 -16.82 -15.21
CA GLY A 228 -0.56 -16.91 -14.16
C GLY A 228 -1.41 -18.18 -14.29
N GLU A 229 -1.84 -18.53 -15.50
CA GLU A 229 -2.64 -19.74 -15.78
C GLU A 229 -1.84 -21.02 -15.51
N SER A 230 -0.57 -21.08 -15.90
CA SER A 230 0.28 -22.25 -15.66
C SER A 230 0.57 -22.46 -14.19
N LEU A 231 0.85 -21.38 -13.44
CA LEU A 231 1.03 -21.45 -11.98
C LEU A 231 -0.24 -21.96 -11.30
N LEU A 232 -1.42 -21.46 -11.69
CA LEU A 232 -2.69 -21.90 -11.13
C LEU A 232 -2.92 -23.40 -11.39
N GLY A 233 -2.67 -23.87 -12.62
CA GLY A 233 -2.78 -25.28 -12.98
C GLY A 233 -1.80 -26.18 -12.20
N LEU A 234 -0.58 -25.71 -11.93
CA LEU A 234 0.39 -26.46 -11.11
C LEU A 234 -0.10 -26.63 -9.67
N ILE A 235 -0.71 -25.60 -9.08
CA ILE A 235 -1.28 -25.67 -7.73
C ILE A 235 -2.44 -26.68 -7.70
N GLU A 236 -3.33 -26.60 -8.69
CA GLU A 236 -4.47 -27.52 -8.82
C GLU A 236 -4.02 -28.98 -8.96
N LEU A 237 -2.93 -29.25 -9.67
CA LEU A 237 -2.36 -30.59 -9.79
C LEU A 237 -1.74 -31.10 -8.48
N LYS A 238 -1.10 -30.23 -7.69
CA LYS A 238 -0.44 -30.62 -6.43
C LYS A 238 -1.43 -30.84 -5.28
N HIS A 239 -2.40 -29.93 -5.10
CA HIS A 239 -3.27 -29.92 -3.92
C HIS A 239 -4.73 -30.31 -4.23
N GLY A 240 -5.11 -30.37 -5.52
CA GLY A 240 -6.47 -30.64 -5.97
C GLY A 240 -7.36 -29.39 -5.97
N ILE A 241 -8.25 -29.28 -6.95
CA ILE A 241 -9.13 -28.10 -7.16
C ILE A 241 -9.93 -27.73 -5.89
N ARG A 242 -10.44 -28.73 -5.16
CA ARG A 242 -11.30 -28.49 -3.99
C ARG A 242 -10.57 -27.76 -2.86
N THR A 243 -9.29 -28.04 -2.64
CA THR A 243 -8.51 -27.40 -1.56
C THR A 243 -8.13 -25.98 -1.95
N VAL A 244 -7.78 -25.76 -3.22
CA VAL A 244 -7.39 -24.45 -3.77
C VAL A 244 -8.53 -23.44 -3.70
N TYR A 245 -9.76 -23.86 -4.02
CA TYR A 245 -10.92 -22.97 -4.12
C TYR A 245 -11.91 -23.10 -2.96
N GLN A 246 -11.49 -23.69 -1.83
CA GLN A 246 -12.36 -23.85 -0.68
C GLN A 246 -12.79 -22.50 -0.08
N GLU A 247 -11.90 -21.52 -0.10
CA GLU A 247 -12.18 -20.15 0.31
C GLU A 247 -12.29 -19.24 -0.92
N PRO A 248 -13.29 -18.35 -1.03
CA PRO A 248 -13.34 -17.37 -2.11
C PRO A 248 -12.11 -16.45 -2.06
N TRP A 249 -11.90 -15.66 -3.12
CA TRP A 249 -10.84 -14.64 -3.21
C TRP A 249 -11.12 -13.41 -2.33
N VAL A 250 -11.59 -13.66 -1.11
CA VAL A 250 -11.91 -12.67 -0.09
C VAL A 250 -11.21 -13.14 1.18
N HIS A 251 -10.49 -12.25 1.86
CA HIS A 251 -9.98 -12.52 3.20
C HIS A 251 -11.15 -12.89 4.13
N CYS A 252 -11.41 -14.19 4.26
CA CYS A 252 -12.42 -14.76 5.13
C CYS A 252 -11.72 -15.56 6.23
N HIS A 253 -10.74 -14.96 6.90
CA HIS A 253 -10.45 -15.34 8.27
C HIS A 253 -11.49 -14.67 9.17
N GLY A 254 -12.58 -15.41 9.37
CA GLY A 254 -13.73 -15.02 10.17
C GLY A 254 -14.80 -16.08 10.06
N ARG A 255 -14.60 -17.23 10.73
CA ARG A 255 -15.74 -17.98 11.26
C ARG A 255 -16.44 -17.05 12.25
N LEU A 256 -17.49 -16.40 11.80
CA LEU A 256 -18.55 -15.94 12.70
C LEU A 256 -19.41 -17.18 12.95
N ILE A 257 -19.16 -17.83 14.09
CA ILE A 257 -20.18 -18.59 14.81
C ILE A 257 -20.98 -17.56 15.59
#